data_AF-A0A6N7KYW3-F1
#
_entry.id   AF-A0A6N7KYW3-F1
#
_cell.length_a   1.000
_cell.length_b   1.000
_cell.length_c   1.000
_cell.angle_alpha   90.00
_cell.angle_beta   90.00
_cell.angle_gamma   90.00
#
_symmetry.space_group_name_H-M   'P 1'
#
loop_
_entity.id
_entity.type
_entity.pdbx_description
1 polymer ?
#
loop_
_entity_poly.entity_id
_entity_poly.type
_entity_poly.pdbx_seq_one_letter_code
_entity_poly.pdbx_strand_id
1 'polypeptide(L)'
;MTAGPRDPRPGTLPEDGRPLRREARLLPPRTRPPSSLVPDMEQQEYATGTTRVAGSRPYGRNGGAGREATDAALAVREAAPDPVRDSRPDGPEETPAVLSPDPGLLRLAHWFVAATPGTADDLCTASFGLYPARHHGVPADAAADADVSWWHGPTAHAGAVRRSREARPARGLRRARRDAAALPVVRSGAKPGTPGRHRKPELTRTVPGAHDRSGQEPPGGDRVPVDRLTAERRIAARLLLAHPLVTASGPHADGFPLIHRHHDWLTERFDTLLGYRLVVGPRHARLGKAGLGPGAARRLEHPGTGAPFTPAGYAQLALALALLVDAPEHLPYGRLLDAMRTTAPGLAAAPADRTMALAALADWQVLAGLPADPGDAAAVLTVDRELARAVPAGPPGLAADAADLIRRAADAEPATAVRRLLAETPAVLAADLPEDQRAWLREHRLSGPAALAEFLGLETESRAEGVALLDPADELTDLALPGAGTLPQAALLLVERLVEEVRPLPGEPTDGDVPIPDALIDGVLGDIADEYGLRAGWRRDYLADRTALRRDALDLLHRLGLVTPARCDTRPPAWLLRPPAARYAPAPDLHATAPSTGRHCRPASTVPAPTGERYQEPA
;
A
#
# COMPACT_ATOMS: atom_id res chain seq x y z
N MET A 1 34.62 -58.21 -34.07
CA MET A 1 34.66 -56.73 -34.06
C MET A 1 33.38 -56.25 -33.41
N THR A 2 33.51 -55.33 -32.47
CA THR A 2 32.66 -55.11 -31.29
C THR A 2 31.22 -54.72 -31.62
N ALA A 3 30.26 -55.47 -31.07
CA ALA A 3 28.82 -55.20 -31.02
C ALA A 3 28.33 -55.53 -29.60
N GLY A 4 27.49 -54.68 -28.99
CA GLY A 4 26.76 -55.02 -27.76
C GLY A 4 25.59 -55.96 -28.03
N PRO A 5 24.48 -55.92 -27.27
CA PRO A 5 24.26 -55.86 -25.81
C PRO A 5 23.55 -57.16 -25.33
N ARG A 6 23.19 -57.30 -24.03
CA ARG A 6 22.01 -58.09 -23.57
C ARG A 6 21.82 -58.10 -22.04
N ASP A 7 20.65 -57.63 -21.61
CA ASP A 7 19.91 -58.06 -20.41
C ASP A 7 19.35 -59.49 -20.65
N PRO A 8 18.95 -60.33 -19.65
CA PRO A 8 17.71 -60.08 -18.88
C PRO A 8 17.59 -60.66 -17.43
N ARG A 9 16.55 -60.18 -16.73
CA ARG A 9 15.80 -60.71 -15.54
C ARG A 9 15.31 -62.18 -15.70
N PRO A 10 14.60 -62.89 -14.76
CA PRO A 10 13.82 -62.44 -13.58
C PRO A 10 13.75 -63.37 -12.33
N GLY A 11 12.98 -62.97 -11.29
CA GLY A 11 12.33 -63.95 -10.40
C GLY A 11 11.97 -63.53 -8.95
N THR A 12 10.65 -63.41 -8.70
CA THR A 12 9.88 -63.81 -7.49
C THR A 12 9.84 -62.96 -6.20
N LEU A 13 8.60 -62.53 -5.86
CA LEU A 13 8.06 -62.11 -4.54
C LEU A 13 7.89 -63.32 -3.59
N PRO A 14 7.65 -63.12 -2.27
CA PRO A 14 6.27 -62.98 -1.76
C PRO A 14 6.06 -61.97 -0.60
N GLU A 15 4.77 -61.68 -0.35
CA GLU A 15 4.15 -60.89 0.72
C GLU A 15 4.34 -61.48 2.14
N ASP A 16 4.30 -60.65 3.21
CA ASP A 16 3.26 -60.71 4.27
C ASP A 16 3.43 -59.67 5.41
N GLY A 17 2.30 -59.21 5.99
CA GLY A 17 2.14 -59.10 7.45
C GLY A 17 2.47 -57.82 8.25
N ARG A 18 1.59 -56.80 8.22
CA ARG A 18 0.91 -56.03 9.33
C ARG A 18 1.59 -55.68 10.71
N PRO A 19 1.01 -54.74 11.52
CA PRO A 19 1.72 -53.58 12.10
C PRO A 19 2.00 -53.63 13.63
N LEU A 20 2.80 -52.69 14.14
CA LEU A 20 2.94 -52.41 15.58
C LEU A 20 2.54 -50.97 15.96
N ARG A 21 1.61 -50.90 16.93
CA ARG A 21 1.17 -49.74 17.73
C ARG A 21 2.12 -49.48 18.91
N ARG A 22 1.92 -48.31 19.55
CA ARG A 22 2.25 -47.85 20.93
C ARG A 22 3.48 -46.92 20.99
N GLU A 23 3.51 -45.84 21.76
CA GLU A 23 2.68 -45.41 22.90
C GLU A 23 2.92 -43.91 23.17
N ALA A 24 1.85 -43.19 23.55
CA ALA A 24 1.93 -41.88 24.17
C ALA A 24 2.28 -42.02 25.66
N ARG A 25 3.13 -41.13 26.21
CA ARG A 25 3.34 -40.99 27.65
C ARG A 25 3.03 -39.58 28.13
N LEU A 26 2.13 -39.54 29.11
CA LEU A 26 1.70 -38.41 29.92
C LEU A 26 2.74 -38.08 31.02
N LEU A 27 2.72 -36.80 31.43
CA LEU A 27 3.30 -36.07 32.58
C LEU A 27 3.41 -36.85 33.91
N PRO A 28 4.22 -36.41 34.94
CA PRO A 28 3.80 -35.31 35.85
C PRO A 28 4.99 -34.56 36.58
N PRO A 29 4.86 -33.91 37.77
CA PRO A 29 4.87 -32.43 37.89
C PRO A 29 5.82 -31.81 38.97
N ARG A 30 5.88 -30.46 38.98
CA ARG A 30 6.18 -29.50 40.09
C ARG A 30 7.48 -29.62 40.91
N THR A 31 8.24 -28.52 40.97
CA THR A 31 8.94 -28.02 42.18
C THR A 31 9.28 -26.51 42.10
N ARG A 32 8.78 -25.72 43.06
CA ARG A 32 9.42 -24.49 43.63
C ARG A 32 10.59 -24.95 44.53
N PRO A 33 11.63 -24.15 44.93
CA PRO A 33 11.56 -22.82 45.62
C PRO A 33 12.87 -21.96 45.42
N PRO A 34 13.39 -21.11 46.34
CA PRO A 34 12.82 -20.30 47.43
C PRO A 34 13.14 -18.77 47.33
N SER A 35 12.59 -18.02 48.29
CA SER A 35 12.77 -16.59 48.57
C SER A 35 13.64 -16.41 49.83
N SER A 36 14.60 -15.46 49.81
CA SER A 36 15.37 -14.82 50.92
C SER A 36 16.72 -14.37 50.33
N LEU A 37 17.34 -13.20 50.51
CA LEU A 37 17.42 -12.25 51.61
C LEU A 37 17.76 -10.84 51.06
N VAL A 38 17.30 -9.82 51.77
CA VAL A 38 17.75 -8.42 51.71
C VAL A 38 19.11 -8.29 52.43
N PRO A 39 19.98 -7.36 52.00
CA PRO A 39 20.42 -6.33 52.96
C PRO A 39 20.28 -4.91 52.42
N ASP A 40 19.92 -4.02 53.33
CA ASP A 40 19.92 -2.56 53.24
C ASP A 40 21.25 -1.97 52.76
N MET A 41 21.19 -0.95 51.90
CA MET A 41 22.02 0.27 52.02
C MET A 41 21.49 1.42 51.13
N GLU A 42 20.93 2.44 51.78
CA GLU A 42 20.94 3.90 51.49
C GLU A 42 20.95 4.37 50.01
N GLN A 43 19.82 4.82 49.46
CA GLN A 43 19.34 6.22 49.47
C GLN A 43 20.34 7.30 49.01
N GLN A 44 20.26 7.66 47.72
CA GLN A 44 20.39 9.06 47.31
C GLN A 44 19.33 9.41 46.27
N GLU A 45 18.45 10.33 46.67
CA GLU A 45 17.36 10.91 45.91
C GLU A 45 17.86 11.69 44.68
N TYR A 46 17.18 11.54 43.54
CA TYR A 46 17.01 12.64 42.59
C TYR A 46 15.57 12.66 42.10
N ALA A 47 14.87 13.72 42.49
CA ALA A 47 13.46 13.97 42.23
C ALA A 47 13.16 14.17 40.74
N THR A 48 12.18 13.42 40.23
CA THR A 48 11.54 13.66 38.93
C THR A 48 10.14 14.22 39.18
N GLY A 49 9.94 15.51 38.88
CA GLY A 49 8.63 16.15 38.93
C GLY A 49 7.75 15.64 37.79
N THR A 50 6.78 14.79 38.12
CA THR A 50 5.69 14.36 37.24
C THR A 50 4.41 15.12 37.65
N THR A 51 3.90 15.96 36.76
CA THR A 51 2.57 16.56 36.93
C THR A 51 1.54 15.71 36.19
N ARG A 52 0.70 15.00 36.96
CA ARG A 52 -0.54 14.38 36.48
C ARG A 52 -1.52 15.46 36.07
N VAL A 53 -2.18 15.29 34.92
CA VAL A 53 -3.49 15.90 34.66
C VAL A 53 -4.49 14.78 34.48
N ALA A 54 -5.43 14.71 35.43
CA ALA A 54 -6.59 13.83 35.40
C ALA A 54 -7.66 14.40 34.46
N GLY A 55 -8.34 13.50 33.74
CA GLY A 55 -9.42 13.84 32.83
C GLY A 55 -10.70 14.31 33.54
N SER A 56 -11.52 15.05 32.80
CA SER A 56 -12.95 15.20 33.07
C SER A 56 -13.69 15.61 31.79
N ARG A 57 -14.81 14.94 31.54
CA ARG A 57 -15.76 15.13 30.43
C ARG A 57 -16.48 16.48 30.55
N PRO A 58 -16.95 17.11 29.45
CA PRO A 58 -17.82 18.27 29.54
C PRO A 58 -19.30 17.89 29.39
N TYR A 59 -20.14 18.49 30.23
CA TYR A 59 -21.58 18.67 29.96
C TYR A 59 -21.94 20.14 30.20
N GLY A 60 -22.57 20.75 29.21
CA GLY A 60 -23.74 21.62 29.36
C GLY A 60 -23.64 22.97 30.09
N ARG A 61 -23.63 24.02 29.26
CA ARG A 61 -24.53 25.19 29.27
C ARG A 61 -24.28 26.39 30.22
N ASN A 62 -24.50 27.55 29.57
CA ASN A 62 -24.88 28.90 30.06
C ASN A 62 -23.78 29.88 30.46
N GLY A 63 -23.51 30.81 29.53
CA GLY A 63 -23.88 32.23 29.65
C GLY A 63 -23.14 33.10 30.66
N GLY A 64 -22.58 34.22 30.20
CA GLY A 64 -22.23 35.33 31.09
C GLY A 64 -21.12 36.22 30.53
N ALA A 65 -21.52 37.40 30.06
CA ALA A 65 -20.64 38.50 29.69
C ALA A 65 -19.90 39.08 30.91
N GLY A 66 -18.69 39.61 30.69
CA GLY A 66 -17.96 40.40 31.69
C GLY A 66 -16.64 40.90 31.14
N ARG A 67 -16.60 42.20 30.80
CA ARG A 67 -15.40 42.99 30.49
C ARG A 67 -14.57 43.20 31.76
N GLU A 68 -13.25 43.31 31.60
CA GLU A 68 -12.26 44.11 32.38
C GLU A 68 -10.87 43.63 31.89
N ALA A 69 -10.09 44.34 31.06
CA ALA A 69 -9.46 45.66 31.18
C ALA A 69 -8.57 45.80 32.42
N THR A 70 -7.29 45.40 32.30
CA THR A 70 -6.19 45.94 33.11
C THR A 70 -4.89 46.00 32.30
N ASP A 71 -4.41 47.22 32.13
CA ASP A 71 -3.09 47.63 31.65
C ASP A 71 -1.94 47.05 32.48
N ALA A 72 -0.81 46.78 31.82
CA ALA A 72 0.50 46.70 32.48
C ALA A 72 1.60 47.35 31.60
N ALA A 73 1.98 48.53 32.08
CA ALA A 73 3.04 49.46 31.70
C ALA A 73 4.29 48.94 30.93
N LEU A 74 4.55 49.63 29.82
CA LEU A 74 5.87 49.81 29.20
C LEU A 74 6.77 50.66 30.13
N ALA A 75 7.98 50.18 30.42
CA ALA A 75 9.06 51.00 30.98
C ALA A 75 10.05 51.36 29.87
N VAL A 76 9.92 52.59 29.36
CA VAL A 76 10.89 53.24 28.48
C VAL A 76 12.01 53.85 29.33
N ARG A 77 13.26 53.56 28.99
CA ARG A 77 14.43 54.35 29.43
C ARG A 77 15.22 54.78 28.21
N GLU A 78 15.10 56.07 27.89
CA GLU A 78 16.01 56.79 26.98
C GLU A 78 17.33 57.07 27.70
N ALA A 79 18.45 56.88 26.98
CA ALA A 79 19.74 57.47 27.30
C ALA A 79 20.42 57.93 26.01
N ALA A 80 21.01 59.13 26.09
CA ALA A 80 21.47 60.04 25.03
C ALA A 80 22.83 59.63 24.38
N PRO A 81 23.33 60.37 23.35
CA PRO A 81 24.09 59.81 22.20
C PRO A 81 25.63 59.95 22.23
N ASP A 82 26.23 59.33 21.19
CA ASP A 82 27.56 59.46 20.54
C ASP A 82 28.77 58.64 21.07
N PRO A 83 29.76 58.26 20.21
CA PRO A 83 30.03 58.71 18.84
C PRO A 83 30.22 57.60 17.77
N VAL A 84 30.17 58.03 16.50
CA VAL A 84 30.45 57.27 15.27
C VAL A 84 31.81 56.54 15.34
N ARG A 85 31.77 55.20 15.23
CA ARG A 85 32.95 54.36 15.01
C ARG A 85 32.73 53.53 13.74
N ASP A 86 33.49 53.89 12.72
CA ASP A 86 33.69 53.17 11.47
C ASP A 86 34.02 51.70 11.77
N SER A 87 33.05 50.81 11.56
CA SER A 87 33.16 49.38 11.85
C SER A 87 32.49 48.62 10.71
N ARG A 88 33.30 47.90 9.94
CA ARG A 88 32.89 46.91 8.94
C ARG A 88 31.82 45.97 9.54
N PRO A 89 30.84 45.47 8.76
CA PRO A 89 29.90 44.48 9.27
C PRO A 89 30.61 43.12 9.32
N ASP A 90 31.48 42.91 10.30
CA ASP A 90 31.68 41.58 10.85
C ASP A 90 30.43 41.29 11.68
N GLY A 91 29.41 40.74 11.02
CA GLY A 91 28.29 40.12 11.72
C GLY A 91 28.84 39.07 12.69
N PRO A 92 28.16 38.80 13.83
CA PRO A 92 28.62 37.75 14.72
C PRO A 92 28.74 36.45 13.90
N GLU A 93 29.95 35.88 13.84
CA GLU A 93 30.12 34.49 13.43
C GLU A 93 29.24 33.67 14.37
N GLU A 94 28.03 33.32 13.90
CA GLU A 94 27.17 32.37 14.58
C GLU A 94 28.02 31.13 14.80
N THR A 95 28.41 30.89 16.05
CA THR A 95 29.07 29.65 16.43
C THR A 95 28.21 28.52 15.86
N PRO A 96 28.75 27.65 14.99
CA PRO A 96 27.92 26.78 14.18
C PRO A 96 27.06 25.91 15.11
N ALA A 97 25.77 26.23 15.19
CA ALA A 97 24.83 25.60 16.12
C ALA A 97 24.83 24.08 15.94
N VAL A 98 25.36 23.33 16.92
CA VAL A 98 25.53 21.88 16.83
C VAL A 98 24.20 21.23 16.44
N LEU A 99 24.21 20.38 15.41
CA LEU A 99 23.02 19.64 15.00
C LEU A 99 22.69 18.63 16.11
N SER A 100 21.59 18.85 16.81
CA SER A 100 21.09 17.91 17.81
C SER A 100 20.19 16.88 17.11
N PRO A 101 20.50 15.58 17.17
CA PRO A 101 19.65 14.56 16.57
C PRO A 101 18.37 14.36 17.39
N ASP A 102 17.24 14.17 16.71
CA ASP A 102 16.03 13.65 17.35
C ASP A 102 16.30 12.23 17.90
N PRO A 103 16.12 11.99 19.21
CA PRO A 103 16.49 10.71 19.83
C PRO A 103 15.60 9.55 19.37
N GLY A 104 14.36 9.82 18.96
CA GLY A 104 13.44 8.81 18.44
C GLY A 104 13.87 8.32 17.06
N LEU A 105 14.16 9.25 16.15
CA LEU A 105 14.63 8.94 14.80
C LEU A 105 16.04 8.33 14.80
N LEU A 106 16.90 8.75 15.73
CA LEU A 106 18.20 8.09 15.92
C LEU A 106 18.04 6.64 16.37
N ARG A 107 17.12 6.36 17.30
CA ARG A 107 16.79 4.98 17.70
C ARG A 107 16.26 4.17 16.52
N LEU A 108 15.39 4.76 15.70
CA LEU A 108 14.87 4.15 14.49
C LEU A 108 15.99 3.77 13.49
N ALA A 109 17.01 4.61 13.34
CA ALA A 109 18.17 4.32 12.49
C ALA A 109 18.92 3.05 12.95
N HIS A 110 19.08 2.85 14.26
CA HIS A 110 19.68 1.63 14.81
C HIS A 110 18.80 0.39 14.58
N TRP A 111 17.48 0.52 14.69
CA TRP A 111 16.56 -0.58 14.38
C TRP A 111 16.64 -1.01 12.92
N PHE A 112 16.79 -0.07 11.98
CA PHE A 112 16.95 -0.41 10.57
C PHE A 112 18.21 -1.24 10.30
N VAL A 113 19.36 -0.91 10.90
CA VAL A 113 20.59 -1.70 10.71
C VAL A 113 20.47 -3.13 11.26
N ALA A 114 19.72 -3.31 12.35
CA ALA A 114 19.50 -4.63 12.94
C ALA A 114 18.43 -5.46 12.20
N ALA A 115 17.64 -4.85 11.33
CA ALA A 115 16.51 -5.49 10.67
C ALA A 115 16.93 -6.33 9.45
N THR A 116 16.21 -7.43 9.23
CA THR A 116 16.24 -8.12 7.93
C THR A 116 15.60 -7.22 6.85
N PRO A 117 15.88 -7.43 5.55
CA PRO A 117 15.28 -6.62 4.49
C PRO A 117 13.74 -6.52 4.55
N GLY A 118 13.04 -7.64 4.77
CA GLY A 118 11.57 -7.63 4.89
C GLY A 118 11.09 -6.88 6.12
N THR A 119 11.73 -7.08 7.28
CA THR A 119 11.42 -6.32 8.51
C THR A 119 11.72 -4.83 8.35
N ALA A 120 12.76 -4.46 7.60
CA ALA A 120 13.08 -3.07 7.33
C ALA A 120 12.00 -2.39 6.47
N ASP A 121 11.43 -3.09 5.48
CA ASP A 121 10.32 -2.57 4.70
C ASP A 121 9.04 -2.40 5.55
N ASP A 122 8.72 -3.37 6.43
CA ASP A 122 7.61 -3.24 7.39
C ASP A 122 7.83 -2.05 8.34
N LEU A 123 9.06 -1.90 8.85
CA LEU A 123 9.44 -0.81 9.75
C LEU A 123 9.36 0.56 9.07
N CYS A 124 9.78 0.65 7.80
CA CYS A 124 9.63 1.86 6.97
C CYS A 124 8.15 2.23 6.79
N THR A 125 7.32 1.24 6.47
CA THR A 125 5.86 1.39 6.30
C THR A 125 5.22 1.93 7.57
N ALA A 126 5.58 1.36 8.72
CA ALA A 126 5.09 1.77 10.04
C ALA A 126 5.59 3.17 10.47
N SER A 127 6.83 3.51 10.12
CA SER A 127 7.47 4.75 10.60
C SER A 127 7.09 5.97 9.77
N PHE A 128 6.98 5.82 8.45
CA PHE A 128 6.77 6.94 7.53
C PHE A 128 5.39 6.93 6.90
N GLY A 129 4.78 5.79 6.59
CA GLY A 129 3.47 5.77 5.93
C GLY A 129 3.42 6.52 4.60
N LEU A 130 4.57 6.71 3.92
CA LEU A 130 4.71 7.44 2.66
C LEU A 130 4.68 6.49 1.46
N TYR A 131 3.60 5.70 1.38
CA TYR A 131 3.40 4.71 0.33
C TYR A 131 2.03 4.85 -0.34
N PRO A 132 1.93 4.54 -1.64
CA PRO A 132 0.67 4.51 -2.37
C PRO A 132 -0.19 3.30 -1.99
N ALA A 133 -1.50 3.42 -2.18
CA ALA A 133 -2.40 2.27 -2.16
C ALA A 133 -2.17 1.37 -3.38
N ARG A 134 -2.63 0.11 -3.33
CA ARG A 134 -2.55 -0.82 -4.46
C ARG A 134 -3.91 -1.42 -4.72
N HIS A 135 -4.35 -1.39 -5.97
CA HIS A 135 -5.65 -1.88 -6.42
C HIS A 135 -5.51 -2.63 -7.74
N HIS A 136 -6.42 -3.58 -7.99
CA HIS A 136 -6.58 -4.16 -9.32
C HIS A 136 -7.33 -3.17 -10.22
N GLY A 137 -6.85 -2.98 -11.45
CA GLY A 137 -7.40 -1.93 -12.34
C GLY A 137 -8.52 -2.37 -13.29
N VAL A 138 -8.65 -3.66 -13.57
CA VAL A 138 -9.60 -4.18 -14.59
C VAL A 138 -10.80 -4.82 -13.88
N PRO A 139 -12.04 -4.31 -14.09
CA PRO A 139 -13.24 -5.00 -13.64
C PRO A 139 -13.47 -6.28 -14.43
N ALA A 140 -14.17 -7.24 -13.82
CA ALA A 140 -14.62 -8.43 -14.52
C ALA A 140 -15.70 -8.08 -15.55
N ASP A 141 -15.82 -8.88 -16.61
CA ASP A 141 -16.77 -8.61 -17.70
C ASP A 141 -18.24 -8.71 -17.25
N ALA A 142 -18.52 -9.51 -16.22
CA ALA A 142 -19.82 -9.63 -15.58
C ALA A 142 -19.74 -9.30 -14.09
N ALA A 143 -20.87 -8.86 -13.53
CA ALA A 143 -20.99 -8.53 -12.12
C ALA A 143 -20.58 -9.72 -11.25
N ALA A 144 -19.74 -9.44 -10.24
CA ALA A 144 -19.33 -10.44 -9.28
C ALA A 144 -20.48 -10.77 -8.31
N ASP A 145 -20.60 -12.04 -7.98
CA ASP A 145 -21.44 -12.53 -6.90
C ASP A 145 -20.54 -12.91 -5.72
N ALA A 146 -20.95 -12.48 -4.54
CA ALA A 146 -20.26 -12.73 -3.30
C ALA A 146 -20.17 -14.24 -3.04
N ASP A 147 -21.17 -15.04 -3.38
CA ASP A 147 -21.13 -16.48 -3.07
C ASP A 147 -20.34 -17.30 -4.10
N VAL A 148 -19.83 -16.64 -5.14
CA VAL A 148 -19.02 -17.26 -6.19
C VAL A 148 -17.53 -17.08 -5.90
N SER A 149 -16.78 -18.18 -6.01
CA SER A 149 -15.32 -18.21 -5.87
C SER A 149 -14.62 -17.44 -7.00
N TRP A 150 -13.48 -16.81 -6.71
CA TRP A 150 -12.62 -16.25 -7.76
C TRP A 150 -12.15 -17.31 -8.77
N TRP A 151 -11.95 -18.56 -8.36
CA TRP A 151 -11.49 -19.65 -9.23
C TRP A 151 -12.46 -19.95 -10.39
N HIS A 152 -13.76 -19.73 -10.15
CA HIS A 152 -14.83 -20.15 -11.06
C HIS A 152 -15.78 -19.03 -11.50
N GLY A 153 -15.60 -17.82 -10.95
CA GLY A 153 -16.43 -16.68 -11.26
C GLY A 153 -16.03 -15.92 -12.53
N PRO A 154 -16.79 -14.87 -12.87
CA PRO A 154 -16.45 -13.91 -13.91
C PRO A 154 -14.99 -13.43 -13.82
N THR A 155 -14.30 -13.41 -14.96
CA THR A 155 -12.90 -13.01 -15.06
C THR A 155 -12.76 -11.63 -15.74
N ALA A 156 -11.59 -11.01 -15.56
CA ALA A 156 -11.20 -9.76 -16.21
C ALA A 156 -10.22 -10.00 -17.38
N HIS A 157 -10.05 -11.26 -17.81
CA HIS A 157 -9.02 -11.67 -18.75
C HIS A 157 -9.15 -10.96 -20.11
N ALA A 158 -10.34 -10.91 -20.70
CA ALA A 158 -10.53 -10.24 -22.00
C ALA A 158 -10.20 -8.74 -21.91
N GLY A 159 -10.64 -8.07 -20.85
CA GLY A 159 -10.29 -6.68 -20.57
C GLY A 159 -8.79 -6.48 -20.35
N ALA A 160 -8.14 -7.41 -19.63
CA ALA A 160 -6.71 -7.37 -19.35
C ALA A 160 -5.86 -7.52 -20.62
N VAL A 161 -6.23 -8.47 -21.49
CA VAL A 161 -5.57 -8.70 -22.79
C VAL A 161 -5.76 -7.52 -23.75
N ARG A 162 -6.94 -6.88 -23.76
CA ARG A 162 -7.15 -5.66 -24.55
C ARG A 162 -6.28 -4.51 -24.04
N ARG A 163 -6.28 -4.25 -22.73
CA ARG A 163 -5.46 -3.19 -22.12
C ARG A 163 -3.96 -3.41 -22.31
N SER A 164 -3.49 -4.67 -22.24
CA SER A 164 -2.07 -4.97 -22.48
C SER A 164 -1.63 -4.66 -23.91
N ARG A 165 -2.51 -4.88 -24.91
CA ARG A 165 -2.28 -4.53 -26.31
C ARG A 165 -2.37 -3.03 -26.60
N GLU A 166 -3.26 -2.32 -25.90
CA GLU A 166 -3.47 -0.87 -26.06
C GLU A 166 -2.41 -0.01 -25.36
N ALA A 167 -1.53 -0.64 -24.55
CA ALA A 167 -0.39 -0.05 -23.85
C ALA A 167 -0.50 1.46 -23.60
N ARG A 168 -1.40 1.86 -22.70
CA ARG A 168 -1.33 3.19 -22.09
C ARG A 168 -0.38 3.10 -20.91
N PRO A 169 0.55 4.07 -20.73
CA PRO A 169 1.30 4.14 -19.47
C PRO A 169 0.27 4.26 -18.33
N ALA A 170 0.56 3.60 -17.19
CA ALA A 170 -0.25 3.75 -15.99
C ALA A 170 -0.46 5.25 -15.74
N ARG A 171 -1.72 5.70 -15.63
CA ARG A 171 -2.05 7.08 -15.30
C ARG A 171 -1.93 7.28 -13.79
N GLY A 172 -0.85 6.79 -13.20
CA GLY A 172 -0.56 7.06 -11.81
C GLY A 172 -0.49 8.58 -11.64
N LEU A 173 -1.11 9.09 -10.58
CA LEU A 173 -0.88 10.47 -10.14
C LEU A 173 0.63 10.74 -9.90
N ARG A 174 1.43 9.66 -9.80
CA ARG A 174 2.88 9.40 -9.70
C ARG A 174 3.91 10.41 -10.22
N ARG A 175 3.53 11.48 -10.92
CA ARG A 175 4.30 12.70 -11.16
C ARG A 175 3.43 13.59 -12.03
N ALA A 176 2.63 14.47 -11.43
CA ALA A 176 1.96 15.52 -12.20
C ALA A 176 2.97 16.62 -12.60
N ARG A 177 3.98 16.26 -13.41
CA ARG A 177 4.67 17.20 -14.31
C ARG A 177 5.51 16.51 -15.39
N ARG A 178 4.96 16.42 -16.60
CA ARG A 178 5.53 16.99 -17.84
C ARG A 178 4.72 16.76 -19.10
N ASP A 179 3.56 16.08 -19.03
CA ASP A 179 2.66 16.00 -20.17
C ASP A 179 1.52 17.02 -20.04
N ALA A 180 1.77 18.22 -20.57
CA ALA A 180 0.73 19.19 -20.86
C ALA A 180 -0.15 18.68 -22.02
N ALA A 181 -0.97 17.64 -21.81
CA ALA A 181 -1.99 17.23 -22.80
C ALA A 181 -3.11 16.29 -22.30
N ALA A 182 -3.03 15.63 -21.14
CA ALA A 182 -3.85 14.42 -20.93
C ALA A 182 -4.78 14.35 -19.70
N LEU A 183 -5.18 15.49 -19.12
CA LEU A 183 -6.35 15.54 -18.21
C LEU A 183 -7.21 16.77 -18.53
N PRO A 184 -8.56 16.66 -18.52
CA PRO A 184 -9.43 17.82 -18.63
C PRO A 184 -9.45 18.54 -17.29
N VAL A 185 -8.37 19.24 -16.96
CA VAL A 185 -8.42 20.32 -15.97
C VAL A 185 -9.26 21.40 -16.64
N VAL A 186 -10.48 21.61 -16.14
CA VAL A 186 -11.31 22.76 -16.46
C VAL A 186 -10.50 24.01 -16.09
N ARG A 187 -9.75 24.54 -17.05
CA ARG A 187 -9.10 25.84 -16.95
C ARG A 187 -10.24 26.86 -16.88
N SER A 188 -10.48 27.36 -15.67
CA SER A 188 -11.30 28.55 -15.44
C SER A 188 -10.61 29.74 -16.11
N GLY A 189 -10.90 29.94 -17.39
CA GLY A 189 -10.44 31.09 -18.17
C GLY A 189 -11.21 32.33 -17.77
N ALA A 190 -10.58 33.21 -17.00
CA ALA A 190 -11.03 34.58 -16.87
C ALA A 190 -9.82 35.50 -17.07
N LYS A 191 -9.68 36.04 -18.29
CA LYS A 191 -9.12 37.38 -18.54
C LYS A 191 -9.76 37.99 -19.81
N PRO A 192 -9.82 39.34 -19.88
CA PRO A 192 -10.98 40.08 -20.35
C PRO A 192 -10.90 40.44 -21.84
N GLY A 193 -12.04 40.35 -22.54
CA GLY A 193 -12.19 40.82 -23.91
C GLY A 193 -13.57 41.43 -24.15
N THR A 194 -13.59 42.70 -24.55
CA THR A 194 -14.75 43.48 -25.02
C THR A 194 -15.18 43.01 -26.44
N PRO A 195 -16.38 43.37 -26.97
CA PRO A 195 -17.29 42.41 -27.58
C PRO A 195 -17.26 42.45 -29.12
N GLY A 196 -17.00 41.30 -29.75
CA GLY A 196 -17.10 41.11 -31.19
C GLY A 196 -18.49 40.59 -31.60
N ARG A 197 -19.11 41.28 -32.56
CA ARG A 197 -20.45 41.03 -33.13
C ARG A 197 -20.59 39.69 -33.88
N HIS A 198 -21.75 39.06 -33.68
CA HIS A 198 -22.58 38.24 -34.58
C HIS A 198 -21.94 37.33 -35.64
N ARG A 199 -22.24 36.02 -35.59
CA ARG A 199 -23.19 35.34 -36.52
C ARG A 199 -23.42 33.87 -36.13
N LYS A 200 -24.70 33.46 -36.11
CA LYS A 200 -25.19 32.07 -36.04
C LYS A 200 -24.77 31.27 -37.28
N PRO A 201 -24.73 29.93 -37.16
CA PRO A 201 -25.47 29.11 -38.12
C PRO A 201 -26.57 28.27 -37.46
N GLU A 202 -27.54 27.94 -38.29
CA GLU A 202 -28.86 27.40 -37.99
C GLU A 202 -28.83 25.90 -37.71
N LEU A 203 -29.58 25.47 -36.70
CA LEU A 203 -29.94 24.07 -36.45
C LEU A 203 -31.31 23.81 -37.08
N THR A 204 -31.35 22.87 -38.00
CA THR A 204 -32.56 22.39 -38.68
C THR A 204 -33.48 21.68 -37.69
N ARG A 205 -34.75 22.04 -37.81
CA ARG A 205 -35.88 21.71 -36.94
C ARG A 205 -36.53 20.39 -37.35
N THR A 206 -36.95 19.59 -36.38
CA THR A 206 -38.15 18.74 -36.50
C THR A 206 -38.76 18.48 -35.11
N VAL A 207 -40.07 18.73 -35.02
CA VAL A 207 -41.05 18.68 -33.90
C VAL A 207 -42.27 17.98 -34.55
N PRO A 208 -43.25 17.28 -33.90
CA PRO A 208 -43.87 17.65 -32.61
C PRO A 208 -44.51 16.56 -31.71
N GLY A 209 -44.90 16.97 -30.50
CA GLY A 209 -45.95 16.34 -29.69
C GLY A 209 -46.01 16.89 -28.26
N ALA A 210 -47.07 17.62 -27.92
CA ALA A 210 -47.18 18.54 -26.79
C ALA A 210 -47.87 17.98 -25.53
N HIS A 211 -47.68 18.74 -24.44
CA HIS A 211 -48.51 19.00 -23.24
C HIS A 211 -47.66 18.86 -21.96
N ASP A 212 -47.69 19.71 -20.93
CA ASP A 212 -48.06 21.11 -20.68
C ASP A 212 -47.65 21.37 -19.20
N ARG A 213 -47.37 22.63 -18.84
CA ARG A 213 -47.40 23.24 -17.47
C ARG A 213 -46.18 23.20 -16.53
N SER A 214 -45.49 24.35 -16.56
CA SER A 214 -45.24 25.27 -15.44
C SER A 214 -44.58 24.75 -14.14
N GLY A 215 -43.29 25.03 -14.02
CA GLY A 215 -42.58 25.21 -12.76
C GLY A 215 -41.52 26.29 -12.96
N GLN A 216 -41.84 27.52 -12.59
CA GLN A 216 -40.96 28.68 -12.69
C GLN A 216 -40.01 28.67 -11.48
N GLU A 217 -38.75 28.27 -11.68
CA GLU A 217 -37.70 28.43 -10.66
C GLU A 217 -37.10 29.85 -10.72
N PRO A 218 -36.83 30.48 -9.57
CA PRO A 218 -36.25 31.82 -9.51
C PRO A 218 -34.75 31.80 -9.83
N PRO A 219 -34.16 32.90 -10.35
CA PRO A 219 -32.74 32.98 -10.58
C PRO A 219 -32.02 33.39 -9.29
N GLY A 220 -30.99 32.65 -8.88
CA GLY A 220 -30.03 33.13 -7.87
C GLY A 220 -29.67 32.11 -6.81
N GLY A 221 -28.45 31.59 -6.90
CA GLY A 221 -27.81 30.79 -5.86
C GLY A 221 -26.74 29.91 -6.47
N ASP A 222 -25.49 30.20 -6.17
CA ASP A 222 -24.26 29.56 -6.64
C ASP A 222 -24.17 28.10 -6.13
N ARG A 223 -25.09 27.24 -6.59
CA ARG A 223 -25.06 25.80 -6.33
C ARG A 223 -24.03 25.20 -7.28
N VAL A 224 -22.79 25.05 -6.78
CA VAL A 224 -21.86 24.08 -7.36
C VAL A 224 -22.65 22.76 -7.50
N PRO A 225 -22.81 22.19 -8.71
CA PRO A 225 -23.57 20.95 -8.88
C PRO A 225 -23.02 19.91 -7.90
N VAL A 226 -23.89 19.22 -7.16
CA VAL A 226 -23.52 18.25 -6.11
C VAL A 226 -22.51 17.21 -6.65
N ASP A 227 -22.62 16.88 -7.93
CA ASP A 227 -21.70 16.00 -8.66
C ASP A 227 -20.28 16.56 -8.76
N ARG A 228 -20.14 17.87 -8.96
CA ARG A 228 -18.83 18.53 -9.02
C ARG A 228 -18.15 18.55 -7.66
N LEU A 229 -18.89 18.87 -6.59
CA LEU A 229 -18.34 18.85 -5.23
C LEU A 229 -17.86 17.45 -4.85
N THR A 230 -18.65 16.43 -5.17
CA THR A 230 -18.32 15.02 -4.92
C THR A 230 -17.10 14.58 -5.73
N ALA A 231 -17.02 14.98 -7.01
CA ALA A 231 -15.86 14.71 -7.86
C ALA A 231 -14.59 15.39 -7.34
N GLU A 232 -14.66 16.68 -6.95
CA GLU A 232 -13.53 17.42 -6.38
C GLU A 232 -13.00 16.76 -5.09
N ARG A 233 -13.91 16.38 -4.19
CA ARG A 233 -13.59 15.66 -2.95
C ARG A 233 -12.95 14.30 -3.22
N ARG A 234 -13.48 13.54 -4.17
CA ARG A 234 -12.93 12.24 -4.59
C ARG A 234 -11.53 12.39 -5.16
N ILE A 235 -11.30 13.36 -6.04
CA ILE A 235 -9.98 13.62 -6.64
C ILE A 235 -8.96 13.94 -5.53
N ALA A 236 -9.31 14.81 -4.59
CA ALA A 236 -8.42 15.16 -3.47
C ALA A 236 -8.15 13.96 -2.55
N ALA A 237 -9.17 13.16 -2.23
CA ALA A 237 -9.02 11.96 -1.41
C ALA A 237 -8.11 10.92 -2.09
N ARG A 238 -8.32 10.66 -3.39
CA ARG A 238 -7.48 9.75 -4.18
C ARG A 238 -6.04 10.23 -4.24
N LEU A 239 -5.84 11.54 -4.42
CA LEU A 239 -4.50 12.14 -4.42
C LEU A 239 -3.78 11.92 -3.10
N LEU A 240 -4.43 12.15 -1.96
CA LEU A 240 -3.83 11.94 -0.63
C LEU A 240 -3.55 10.46 -0.34
N LEU A 241 -4.40 9.54 -0.84
CA LEU A 241 -4.20 8.11 -0.65
C LEU A 241 -3.07 7.56 -1.54
N ALA A 242 -2.89 8.09 -2.75
CA ALA A 242 -1.78 7.75 -3.63
C ALA A 242 -0.46 8.44 -3.20
N HIS A 243 -0.56 9.67 -2.71
CA HIS A 243 0.56 10.52 -2.31
C HIS A 243 0.31 11.09 -0.90
N PRO A 244 0.72 10.36 0.16
CA PRO A 244 0.45 10.76 1.54
C PRO A 244 1.13 12.06 1.97
N LEU A 245 2.04 12.59 1.16
CA LEU A 245 2.64 13.91 1.32
C LEU A 245 2.51 14.69 0.01
N VAL A 246 1.73 15.78 0.03
CA VAL A 246 1.53 16.69 -1.11
C VAL A 246 2.02 18.07 -0.70
N THR A 247 2.93 18.66 -1.46
CA THR A 247 3.44 20.01 -1.20
C THR A 247 2.95 21.02 -2.24
N ALA A 248 2.93 22.30 -1.88
CA ALA A 248 2.53 23.40 -2.75
C ALA A 248 3.49 23.68 -3.92
N SER A 249 4.70 23.09 -3.90
CA SER A 249 5.72 23.29 -4.95
C SER A 249 6.23 21.99 -5.55
N GLY A 250 5.66 20.86 -5.13
CA GLY A 250 6.08 19.51 -5.51
C GLY A 250 5.48 19.01 -6.82
N PRO A 251 5.74 17.73 -7.14
CA PRO A 251 5.21 17.09 -8.35
C PRO A 251 3.68 16.98 -8.38
N HIS A 252 2.99 17.22 -7.27
CA HIS A 252 1.53 17.19 -7.17
C HIS A 252 0.93 18.54 -6.74
N ALA A 253 1.67 19.63 -6.90
CA ALA A 253 1.27 20.97 -6.47
C ALA A 253 -0.09 21.42 -7.04
N ASP A 254 -0.43 21.00 -8.26
CA ASP A 254 -1.71 21.33 -8.91
C ASP A 254 -2.94 20.83 -8.12
N GLY A 255 -2.78 19.74 -7.35
CA GLY A 255 -3.84 19.18 -6.50
C GLY A 255 -3.90 19.80 -5.10
N PHE A 256 -2.86 20.52 -4.67
CA PHE A 256 -2.78 21.10 -3.32
C PHE A 256 -3.91 22.11 -3.02
N PRO A 257 -4.29 23.04 -3.93
CA PRO A 257 -5.42 23.94 -3.70
C PRO A 257 -6.75 23.21 -3.49
N LEU A 258 -6.92 22.04 -4.13
CA LEU A 258 -8.12 21.23 -4.00
C LEU A 258 -8.21 20.57 -2.61
N ILE A 259 -7.08 20.05 -2.12
CA ILE A 259 -6.97 19.52 -0.76
C ILE A 259 -7.27 20.63 0.26
N HIS A 260 -6.64 21.78 0.13
CA HIS A 260 -6.84 22.90 1.05
C HIS A 260 -8.29 23.40 1.06
N ARG A 261 -8.96 23.43 -0.10
CA ARG A 261 -10.37 23.81 -0.21
C ARG A 261 -11.30 22.88 0.56
N HIS A 262 -11.02 21.57 0.53
CA HIS A 262 -11.90 20.54 1.10
C HIS A 262 -11.35 19.94 2.41
N HIS A 263 -10.38 20.59 3.06
CA HIS A 263 -9.59 19.99 4.13
C HIS A 263 -10.42 19.56 5.36
N ASP A 264 -11.40 20.35 5.80
CA ASP A 264 -12.26 19.99 6.95
C ASP A 264 -12.98 18.67 6.71
N TRP A 265 -13.64 18.57 5.54
CA TRP A 265 -14.35 17.37 5.13
C TRP A 265 -13.39 16.19 4.94
N LEU A 266 -12.24 16.40 4.28
CA LEU A 266 -11.26 15.33 4.09
C LEU A 266 -10.73 14.81 5.43
N THR A 267 -10.45 15.70 6.38
CA THR A 267 -9.96 15.36 7.72
C THR A 267 -10.97 14.49 8.46
N GLU A 268 -12.23 14.93 8.52
CA GLU A 268 -13.31 14.17 9.15
C GLU A 268 -13.50 12.79 8.49
N ARG A 269 -13.47 12.74 7.15
CA ARG A 269 -13.71 11.49 6.41
C ARG A 269 -12.57 10.48 6.55
N PHE A 270 -11.32 10.92 6.47
CA PHE A 270 -10.16 10.04 6.68
C PHE A 270 -10.09 9.51 8.11
N ASP A 271 -10.43 10.34 9.09
CA ASP A 271 -10.50 9.92 10.50
C ASP A 271 -11.64 8.91 10.73
N THR A 272 -12.86 9.21 10.26
CA THR A 272 -14.04 8.36 10.49
C THR A 272 -13.92 6.99 9.79
N LEU A 273 -13.42 6.96 8.55
CA LEU A 273 -13.36 5.72 7.76
C LEU A 273 -12.10 4.91 8.04
N LEU A 274 -10.94 5.56 8.17
CA LEU A 274 -9.63 4.92 8.18
C LEU A 274 -8.85 5.20 9.47
N GLY A 275 -9.32 6.09 10.35
CA GLY A 275 -8.56 6.55 11.52
C GLY A 275 -7.24 7.20 11.11
N TYR A 276 -7.19 7.85 9.94
CA TYR A 276 -6.00 8.52 9.45
C TYR A 276 -6.07 10.01 9.70
N ARG A 277 -5.01 10.52 10.34
CA ARG A 277 -4.87 11.94 10.63
C ARG A 277 -4.42 12.68 9.37
N LEU A 278 -5.20 13.64 8.91
CA LEU A 278 -4.79 14.59 7.89
C LEU A 278 -4.32 15.89 8.54
N VAL A 279 -3.10 16.31 8.23
CA VAL A 279 -2.56 17.62 8.64
C VAL A 279 -2.40 18.47 7.37
N VAL A 280 -3.09 19.60 7.30
CA VAL A 280 -2.97 20.55 6.19
C VAL A 280 -2.35 21.83 6.73
N GLY A 281 -1.12 22.11 6.32
CA GLY A 281 -0.40 23.34 6.60
C GLY A 281 -0.45 24.32 5.41
N PRO A 282 0.26 25.45 5.50
CA PRO A 282 0.28 26.47 4.44
C PRO A 282 0.99 25.99 3.17
N ARG A 283 1.96 25.08 3.29
CA ARG A 283 2.81 24.62 2.17
C ARG A 283 2.76 23.13 1.88
N HIS A 284 2.08 22.35 2.73
CA HIS A 284 1.99 20.91 2.58
C HIS A 284 0.72 20.33 3.20
N ALA A 285 0.30 19.18 2.69
CA ALA A 285 -0.74 18.33 3.25
C ALA A 285 -0.17 16.93 3.47
N ARG A 286 -0.37 16.39 4.66
CA ARG A 286 0.19 15.12 5.12
C ARG A 286 -0.92 14.22 5.66
N LEU A 287 -1.18 13.11 4.97
CA LEU A 287 -2.07 12.05 5.43
C LEU A 287 -1.26 11.00 6.18
N GLY A 288 -1.33 10.98 7.51
CA GLY A 288 -0.64 10.03 8.39
C GLY A 288 -1.23 8.63 8.30
N LYS A 289 -0.87 7.89 7.23
CA LYS A 289 -1.18 6.47 7.10
C LYS A 289 -0.48 5.66 8.18
N ALA A 290 -1.19 4.65 8.68
CA ALA A 290 -0.65 3.70 9.63
C ALA A 290 0.00 2.52 8.90
N GLY A 291 0.77 1.70 9.62
CA GLY A 291 1.24 0.43 9.10
C GLY A 291 0.08 -0.56 8.97
N LEU A 292 0.13 -1.47 8.01
CA LEU A 292 -0.87 -2.53 7.85
C LEU A 292 -0.49 -3.83 8.59
N GLY A 293 0.62 -3.81 9.34
CA GLY A 293 1.15 -4.96 10.07
C GLY A 293 2.27 -5.71 9.32
N PRO A 294 2.82 -6.77 9.94
CA PRO A 294 3.92 -7.54 9.37
C PRO A 294 3.56 -8.19 8.03
N GLY A 295 4.49 -8.18 7.08
CA GLY A 295 4.30 -8.77 5.75
C GLY A 295 3.41 -7.95 4.81
N ALA A 296 2.88 -6.81 5.26
CA ALA A 296 2.15 -5.86 4.44
C ALA A 296 3.02 -4.68 4.00
N ALA A 297 4.34 -4.87 4.00
CA ALA A 297 5.34 -3.86 3.68
C ALA A 297 5.11 -3.16 2.33
N ARG A 298 5.56 -1.91 2.27
CA ARG A 298 5.68 -1.12 1.04
C ARG A 298 7.11 -0.63 0.91
N ARG A 299 7.93 -1.49 0.31
CA ARG A 299 9.35 -1.23 0.03
C ARG A 299 9.53 0.11 -0.68
N LEU A 300 10.40 0.96 -0.13
CA LEU A 300 10.82 2.19 -0.76
C LEU A 300 11.82 1.88 -1.88
N GLU A 301 11.75 2.66 -2.95
CA GLU A 301 12.62 2.53 -4.11
C GLU A 301 13.32 3.87 -4.35
N HIS A 302 14.55 3.82 -4.83
CA HIS A 302 15.31 5.02 -5.16
C HIS A 302 14.59 5.80 -6.28
N PRO A 303 14.31 7.10 -6.13
CA PRO A 303 13.42 7.86 -7.03
C PRO A 303 13.95 8.02 -8.47
N GLY A 304 15.27 7.94 -8.65
CA GLY A 304 15.94 7.92 -9.97
C GLY A 304 16.15 6.54 -10.59
N THR A 305 16.67 5.57 -9.83
CA THR A 305 17.11 4.26 -10.38
C THR A 305 16.08 3.13 -10.20
N GLY A 306 15.08 3.31 -9.34
CA GLY A 306 14.14 2.25 -8.96
C GLY A 306 14.76 1.14 -8.10
N ALA A 307 16.02 1.30 -7.66
CA ALA A 307 16.68 0.31 -6.82
C ALA A 307 15.97 0.20 -5.46
N PRO A 308 15.72 -1.01 -4.94
CA PRO A 308 15.09 -1.19 -3.64
C PRO A 308 15.99 -0.68 -2.52
N PHE A 309 15.40 -0.09 -1.49
CA PHE A 309 16.12 0.31 -0.30
C PHE A 309 16.71 -0.88 0.45
N THR A 310 17.93 -0.70 0.95
CA THR A 310 18.58 -1.65 1.85
C THR A 310 18.30 -1.25 3.31
N PRO A 311 18.45 -2.18 4.28
CA PRO A 311 18.43 -1.81 5.70
C PRO A 311 19.39 -0.67 6.06
N ALA A 312 20.58 -0.65 5.44
CA ALA A 312 21.54 0.45 5.61
C ALA A 312 21.05 1.77 5.00
N GLY A 313 20.42 1.74 3.82
CA GLY A 313 19.79 2.90 3.19
C GLY A 313 18.69 3.52 4.06
N TYR A 314 17.82 2.69 4.66
CA TYR A 314 16.82 3.16 5.61
C TYR A 314 17.43 3.74 6.89
N ALA A 315 18.51 3.14 7.39
CA ALA A 315 19.22 3.68 8.55
C ALA A 315 19.82 5.06 8.27
N GLN A 316 20.43 5.27 7.10
CA GLN A 316 20.94 6.57 6.69
C GLN A 316 19.81 7.60 6.49
N LEU A 317 18.65 7.16 5.99
CA LEU A 317 17.47 8.00 5.86
C LEU A 317 16.97 8.49 7.23
N ALA A 318 16.79 7.57 8.18
CA ALA A 318 16.36 7.90 9.54
C ALA A 318 17.38 8.79 10.28
N LEU A 319 18.69 8.52 10.11
CA LEU A 319 19.77 9.32 10.70
C LEU A 319 19.80 10.75 10.13
N ALA A 320 19.72 10.88 8.81
CA ALA A 320 19.68 12.19 8.16
C ALA A 320 18.45 12.97 8.64
N LEU A 321 17.27 12.33 8.66
CA LEU A 321 16.04 12.97 9.13
C LEU A 321 16.15 13.41 10.61
N ALA A 322 16.76 12.58 11.48
CA ALA A 322 16.99 12.91 12.89
C ALA A 322 17.76 14.22 13.07
N LEU A 323 18.74 14.47 12.20
CA LEU A 323 19.57 15.69 12.24
C LEU A 323 18.89 16.91 11.60
N LEU A 324 17.90 16.70 10.73
CA LEU A 324 17.25 17.77 9.96
C LEU A 324 16.04 18.39 10.66
N VAL A 325 15.44 17.71 11.64
CA VAL A 325 14.26 18.21 12.39
C VAL A 325 14.52 19.60 13.00
N ASP A 326 15.69 19.79 13.61
CA ASP A 326 16.10 21.03 14.26
C ASP A 326 17.24 21.76 13.51
N ALA A 327 17.56 21.34 12.28
CA ALA A 327 18.63 21.95 11.49
C ALA A 327 18.31 23.40 11.04
N PRO A 328 19.32 24.25 10.82
CA PRO A 328 19.10 25.54 10.16
C PRO A 328 18.53 25.35 8.74
N GLU A 329 17.75 26.32 8.26
CA GLU A 329 17.16 26.29 6.91
C GLU A 329 18.23 26.19 5.82
N HIS A 330 19.39 26.81 6.04
CA HIS A 330 20.55 26.70 5.16
C HIS A 330 21.65 25.91 5.87
N LEU A 331 22.02 24.76 5.30
CA LEU A 331 22.97 23.82 5.92
C LEU A 331 24.05 23.42 4.91
N PRO A 332 25.35 23.65 5.20
CA PRO A 332 26.42 23.12 4.36
C PRO A 332 26.35 21.59 4.26
N TYR A 333 26.47 21.06 3.04
CA TYR A 333 26.37 19.63 2.77
C TYR A 333 27.44 18.83 3.52
N GLY A 334 28.69 19.29 3.51
CA GLY A 334 29.79 18.66 4.26
C GLY A 334 29.49 18.56 5.75
N ARG A 335 28.85 19.59 6.33
CA ARG A 335 28.48 19.64 7.74
C ARG A 335 27.43 18.58 8.10
N LEU A 336 26.44 18.36 7.23
CA LEU A 336 25.49 17.26 7.42
C LEU A 336 26.21 15.91 7.40
N LEU A 337 27.11 15.70 6.43
CA LEU A 337 27.86 14.45 6.32
C LEU A 337 28.78 14.20 7.51
N ASP A 338 29.42 15.24 8.05
CA ASP A 338 30.25 15.16 9.25
C ASP A 338 29.40 14.87 10.49
N ALA A 339 28.24 15.51 10.63
CA ALA A 339 27.30 15.26 11.70
C ALA A 339 26.76 13.83 11.68
N MET A 340 26.41 13.29 10.51
CA MET A 340 25.98 11.89 10.36
C MET A 340 27.09 10.92 10.80
N ARG A 341 28.33 11.14 10.38
CA ARG A 341 29.49 10.32 10.76
C ARG A 341 29.79 10.37 12.26
N THR A 342 29.64 11.55 12.86
CA THR A 342 29.94 11.78 14.29
C THR A 342 28.84 11.26 15.20
N THR A 343 27.58 11.42 14.81
CA THR A 343 26.41 11.07 15.63
C THR A 343 26.24 9.55 15.76
N ALA A 344 26.50 8.81 14.69
CA ALA A 344 26.31 7.37 14.65
C ALA A 344 27.47 6.65 13.93
N PRO A 345 28.68 6.65 14.52
CA PRO A 345 29.86 6.05 13.89
C PRO A 345 29.72 4.53 13.66
N GLY A 346 28.84 3.86 14.42
CA GLY A 346 28.52 2.44 14.24
C GLY A 346 27.56 2.12 13.10
N LEU A 347 26.91 3.13 12.49
CA LEU A 347 26.05 2.96 11.32
C LEU A 347 26.87 3.06 10.03
N ALA A 348 27.85 2.17 9.87
CA ALA A 348 28.65 2.10 8.65
C ALA A 348 27.75 1.80 7.45
N ALA A 349 27.77 2.69 6.45
CA ALA A 349 26.96 2.57 5.25
C ALA A 349 27.79 2.92 4.01
N ALA A 350 27.48 2.26 2.89
CA ALA A 350 28.15 2.58 1.64
C ALA A 350 27.77 4.01 1.20
N PRO A 351 28.61 4.67 0.38
CA PRO A 351 28.24 5.95 -0.22
C PRO A 351 26.89 5.88 -0.96
N ALA A 352 26.60 4.75 -1.61
CA ALA A 352 25.33 4.51 -2.30
C ALA A 352 24.12 4.56 -1.36
N ASP A 353 24.21 4.01 -0.15
CA ASP A 353 23.11 4.04 0.84
C ASP A 353 22.82 5.47 1.32
N ARG A 354 23.87 6.27 1.51
CA ARG A 354 23.73 7.70 1.85
C ARG A 354 23.11 8.50 0.72
N THR A 355 23.61 8.33 -0.51
CA THR A 355 23.04 8.99 -1.69
C THR A 355 21.57 8.63 -1.87
N MET A 356 21.22 7.36 -1.66
CA MET A 356 19.85 6.86 -1.73
C MET A 356 18.94 7.52 -0.68
N ALA A 357 19.40 7.61 0.57
CA ALA A 357 18.69 8.29 1.64
C ALA A 357 18.45 9.78 1.35
N LEU A 358 19.50 10.50 0.92
CA LEU A 358 19.40 11.92 0.59
C LEU A 358 18.51 12.16 -0.63
N ALA A 359 18.57 11.30 -1.64
CA ALA A 359 17.69 11.36 -2.80
C ALA A 359 16.21 11.19 -2.42
N ALA A 360 15.88 10.31 -1.48
CA ALA A 360 14.51 10.18 -0.97
C ALA A 360 14.05 11.42 -0.19
N LEU A 361 14.92 12.02 0.65
CA LEU A 361 14.60 13.28 1.34
C LEU A 361 14.39 14.43 0.35
N ALA A 362 15.11 14.45 -0.76
CA ALA A 362 14.90 15.42 -1.83
C ALA A 362 13.61 15.16 -2.63
N ASP A 363 13.26 13.91 -2.89
CA ASP A 363 11.98 13.53 -3.52
C ASP A 363 10.79 13.94 -2.64
N TRP A 364 10.92 13.83 -1.31
CA TRP A 364 9.96 14.35 -0.33
C TRP A 364 10.09 15.85 -0.06
N GLN A 365 11.03 16.53 -0.72
CA GLN A 365 11.30 17.97 -0.62
C GLN A 365 11.70 18.46 0.78
N VAL A 366 12.11 17.54 1.67
CA VAL A 366 12.74 17.89 2.95
C VAL A 366 14.08 18.59 2.70
N LEU A 367 14.77 18.20 1.63
CA LEU A 367 16.05 18.78 1.20
C LEU A 367 15.95 19.30 -0.25
N ALA A 368 16.63 20.41 -0.51
CA ALA A 368 16.93 20.89 -1.85
C ALA A 368 18.40 21.32 -1.95
N GLY A 369 18.92 21.43 -3.17
CA GLY A 369 20.31 21.84 -3.42
C GLY A 369 21.34 20.73 -3.21
N LEU A 370 20.96 19.46 -3.33
CA LEU A 370 21.93 18.36 -3.34
C LEU A 370 22.95 18.55 -4.48
N PRO A 371 24.26 18.45 -4.20
CA PRO A 371 25.26 18.64 -5.23
C PRO A 371 25.25 17.48 -6.24
N ALA A 372 25.54 17.79 -7.50
CA ALA A 372 25.70 16.76 -8.53
C ALA A 372 26.95 15.89 -8.28
N ASP A 373 28.02 16.51 -7.78
CA ASP A 373 29.20 15.83 -7.26
C ASP A 373 29.08 15.65 -5.74
N PRO A 374 28.96 14.42 -5.23
CA PRO A 374 28.90 14.17 -3.79
C PRO A 374 30.19 14.55 -3.03
N GLY A 375 31.27 14.92 -3.74
CA GLY A 375 32.49 15.48 -3.17
C GLY A 375 32.42 16.99 -2.86
N ASP A 376 31.43 17.71 -3.39
CA ASP A 376 31.27 19.15 -3.16
C ASP A 376 30.69 19.45 -1.78
N ALA A 377 31.54 19.38 -0.77
CA ALA A 377 31.19 19.63 0.62
C ALA A 377 30.74 21.10 0.89
N ALA A 378 31.08 22.04 0.00
CA ALA A 378 30.76 23.45 0.13
C ALA A 378 29.34 23.80 -0.34
N ALA A 379 28.67 22.89 -1.06
CA ALA A 379 27.29 23.05 -1.46
C ALA A 379 26.38 23.33 -0.26
N VAL A 380 25.46 24.30 -0.39
CA VAL A 380 24.52 24.67 0.66
C VAL A 380 23.16 24.03 0.36
N LEU A 381 22.70 23.20 1.29
CA LEU A 381 21.37 22.61 1.26
C LEU A 381 20.33 23.61 1.77
N THR A 382 19.13 23.57 1.20
CA THR A 382 17.94 24.16 1.80
C THR A 382 17.14 23.07 2.50
N VAL A 383 16.83 23.27 3.78
CA VAL A 383 16.12 22.32 4.66
C VAL A 383 14.72 22.85 4.97
N ASP A 384 13.69 22.07 4.61
CA ASP A 384 12.32 22.33 5.05
C ASP A 384 12.05 21.58 6.37
N ARG A 385 12.20 22.31 7.49
CA ARG A 385 11.99 21.77 8.85
C ARG A 385 10.56 21.33 9.11
N GLU A 386 9.57 21.97 8.49
CA GLU A 386 8.17 21.59 8.67
C GLU A 386 7.94 20.22 8.04
N LEU A 387 8.46 20.01 6.82
CA LEU A 387 8.43 18.71 6.16
C LEU A 387 9.25 17.66 6.91
N ALA A 388 10.44 18.00 7.41
CA ALA A 388 11.26 17.09 8.23
C ALA A 388 10.49 16.56 9.45
N ARG A 389 9.68 17.41 10.09
CA ARG A 389 8.80 17.04 11.22
C ARG A 389 7.54 16.29 10.80
N ALA A 390 7.04 16.54 9.59
CA ALA A 390 5.80 15.93 9.08
C ALA A 390 6.00 14.54 8.45
N VAL A 391 7.22 14.19 8.04
CA VAL A 391 7.52 12.89 7.41
C VAL A 391 7.21 11.71 8.35
N PRO A 392 7.67 11.66 9.61
CA PRO A 392 7.33 10.56 10.52
C PRO A 392 5.82 10.49 10.79
N ALA A 393 5.22 9.30 10.66
CA ALA A 393 3.79 9.07 10.89
C ALA A 393 3.41 9.05 12.38
N GLY A 394 4.39 8.81 13.26
CA GLY A 394 4.24 8.84 14.72
C GLY A 394 5.61 8.83 15.41
N PRO A 395 5.66 9.07 16.72
CA PRO A 395 6.92 9.13 17.45
C PRO A 395 7.49 7.71 17.67
N PRO A 396 8.62 7.34 17.02
CA PRO A 396 9.26 6.04 17.27
C PRO A 396 9.72 5.89 18.73
N GLY A 397 9.89 7.01 19.46
CA GLY A 397 10.27 7.01 20.87
C GLY A 397 9.27 6.35 21.82
N LEU A 398 8.01 6.14 21.40
CA LEU A 398 6.99 5.44 22.20
C LEU A 398 7.05 3.92 22.09
N ALA A 399 7.75 3.37 21.09
CA ALA A 399 7.88 1.94 20.90
C ALA A 399 9.09 1.38 21.66
N ALA A 400 8.93 0.15 22.19
CA ALA A 400 10.01 -0.54 22.90
C ALA A 400 11.11 -1.02 21.94
N ASP A 401 10.71 -1.55 20.78
CA ASP A 401 11.57 -2.07 19.72
C ASP A 401 10.89 -1.96 18.34
N ALA A 402 11.58 -2.42 17.29
CA ALA A 402 11.08 -2.39 15.92
C ALA A 402 9.76 -3.18 15.74
N ALA A 403 9.63 -4.34 16.38
CA ALA A 403 8.45 -5.19 16.26
C ALA A 403 7.25 -4.58 17.02
N ASP A 404 7.52 -3.94 18.16
CA ASP A 404 6.52 -3.15 18.88
C ASP A 404 6.04 -1.95 18.05
N LEU A 405 6.92 -1.24 17.34
CA LEU A 405 6.52 -0.14 16.45
C LEU A 405 5.60 -0.64 15.32
N ILE A 406 5.98 -1.73 14.63
CA ILE A 406 5.19 -2.31 13.54
C ILE A 406 3.80 -2.74 14.04
N ARG A 407 3.74 -3.41 15.19
CA ARG A 407 2.49 -3.87 15.80
C ARG A 407 1.59 -2.71 16.23
N ARG A 408 2.14 -1.69 16.90
CA ARG A 408 1.39 -0.48 17.30
C ARG A 408 0.86 0.30 16.10
N ALA A 409 1.64 0.36 15.02
CA ALA A 409 1.20 1.02 13.80
C ALA A 409 0.00 0.31 13.16
N ALA A 410 -0.08 -1.02 13.28
CA ALA A 410 -1.20 -1.81 12.77
C ALA A 410 -2.41 -1.86 13.71
N ASP A 411 -2.23 -1.48 14.97
CA ASP A 411 -3.27 -1.57 16.00
C ASP A 411 -4.46 -0.65 15.68
N ALA A 412 -5.63 -1.26 15.59
CA ALA A 412 -6.89 -0.60 15.28
C ALA A 412 -8.06 -1.51 15.63
N GLU A 413 -9.21 -0.90 15.94
CA GLU A 413 -10.48 -1.62 16.03
C GLU A 413 -10.75 -2.43 14.75
N PRO A 414 -11.36 -3.64 14.85
CA PRO A 414 -11.50 -4.56 13.72
C PRO A 414 -12.09 -3.92 12.45
N ALA A 415 -13.10 -3.06 12.61
CA ALA A 415 -13.73 -2.33 11.51
C ALA A 415 -12.74 -1.39 10.78
N THR A 416 -11.91 -0.68 11.53
CA THR A 416 -10.91 0.24 10.96
C THR A 416 -9.75 -0.53 10.35
N ALA A 417 -9.28 -1.61 10.98
CA ALA A 417 -8.25 -2.48 10.43
C ALA A 417 -8.65 -3.04 9.05
N VAL A 418 -9.87 -3.59 8.93
CA VAL A 418 -10.36 -4.13 7.65
C VAL A 418 -10.53 -3.03 6.61
N ARG A 419 -11.05 -1.84 6.98
CA ARG A 419 -11.17 -0.72 6.04
C ARG A 419 -9.81 -0.20 5.53
N ARG A 420 -8.77 -0.18 6.39
CA ARG A 420 -7.40 0.14 5.98
C ARG A 420 -6.87 -0.89 4.98
N LEU A 421 -7.06 -2.18 5.25
CA LEU A 421 -6.68 -3.25 4.32
C LEU A 421 -7.40 -3.10 2.97
N LEU A 422 -8.73 -2.88 2.97
CA LEU A 422 -9.52 -2.68 1.74
C LEU A 422 -9.08 -1.45 0.94
N ALA A 423 -8.71 -0.36 1.62
CA ALA A 423 -8.30 0.88 0.98
C ALA A 423 -6.88 0.83 0.40
N GLU A 424 -6.03 -0.10 0.84
CA GLU A 424 -4.58 -0.03 0.55
C GLU A 424 -3.97 -1.32 -0.01
N THR A 425 -4.71 -2.43 0.01
CA THR A 425 -4.29 -3.72 -0.55
C THR A 425 -5.17 -4.11 -1.74
N PRO A 426 -4.62 -4.86 -2.73
CA PRO A 426 -5.37 -5.19 -3.95
C PRO A 426 -6.64 -6.02 -3.69
N ALA A 427 -6.56 -6.94 -2.72
CA ALA A 427 -7.66 -7.77 -2.27
C ALA A 427 -7.45 -8.17 -0.81
N VAL A 428 -8.55 -8.28 -0.06
CA VAL A 428 -8.59 -8.74 1.33
C VAL A 428 -9.24 -10.11 1.36
N LEU A 429 -8.46 -11.13 1.70
CA LEU A 429 -8.95 -12.51 1.84
C LEU A 429 -9.33 -12.80 3.28
N ALA A 430 -10.48 -13.44 3.49
CA ALA A 430 -10.94 -13.83 4.82
C ALA A 430 -9.96 -14.79 5.52
N ALA A 431 -9.23 -15.59 4.75
CA ALA A 431 -8.23 -16.53 5.27
C ALA A 431 -7.04 -15.85 5.95
N ASP A 432 -6.68 -14.63 5.51
CA ASP A 432 -5.54 -13.89 6.08
C ASP A 432 -5.90 -13.12 7.35
N LEU A 433 -7.20 -12.87 7.56
CA LEU A 433 -7.66 -12.01 8.64
C LEU A 433 -7.65 -12.76 9.99
N PRO A 434 -7.26 -12.07 11.08
CA PRO A 434 -7.60 -12.47 12.45
C PRO A 434 -9.10 -12.70 12.62
N GLU A 435 -9.51 -13.51 13.61
CA GLU A 435 -10.90 -13.97 13.73
C GLU A 435 -11.91 -12.83 13.94
N ASP A 436 -11.56 -11.81 14.72
CA ASP A 436 -12.39 -10.63 14.96
C ASP A 436 -12.58 -9.78 13.69
N GLN A 437 -11.51 -9.55 12.93
CA GLN A 437 -11.54 -8.85 11.65
C GLN A 437 -12.33 -9.65 10.60
N ARG A 438 -12.15 -10.98 10.58
CA ARG A 438 -12.90 -11.90 9.71
C ARG A 438 -14.39 -11.89 10.03
N ALA A 439 -14.76 -11.93 11.31
CA ALA A 439 -16.14 -11.84 11.76
C ALA A 439 -16.78 -10.51 11.32
N TRP A 440 -16.06 -9.39 11.51
CA TRP A 440 -16.53 -8.08 11.06
C TRP A 440 -16.76 -8.03 9.55
N LEU A 441 -15.81 -8.52 8.75
CA LEU A 441 -15.94 -8.54 7.29
C LEU A 441 -17.12 -9.40 6.82
N ARG A 442 -17.38 -10.54 7.48
CA ARG A 442 -18.54 -11.39 7.19
C ARG A 442 -19.86 -10.68 7.48
N GLU A 443 -19.95 -9.98 8.61
CA GLU A 443 -21.15 -9.23 9.01
C GLU A 443 -21.40 -7.99 8.14
N HIS A 444 -20.34 -7.29 7.74
CA HIS A 444 -20.40 -6.01 7.01
C HIS A 444 -20.02 -6.16 5.53
N ARG A 445 -20.23 -7.36 4.97
CA ARG A 445 -19.72 -7.76 3.65
C ARG A 445 -20.08 -6.79 2.51
N LEU A 446 -21.25 -6.16 2.58
CA LEU A 446 -21.73 -5.22 1.57
C LEU A 446 -21.50 -3.76 1.98
N SER A 447 -21.83 -3.40 3.22
CA SER A 447 -21.81 -2.00 3.68
C SER A 447 -20.41 -1.45 3.93
N GLY A 448 -19.48 -2.29 4.42
CA GLY A 448 -18.10 -1.89 4.70
C GLY A 448 -17.36 -1.44 3.44
N PRO A 449 -17.27 -2.30 2.40
CA PRO A 449 -16.64 -1.95 1.12
C PRO A 449 -17.34 -0.79 0.39
N ALA A 450 -18.68 -0.74 0.42
CA ALA A 450 -19.46 0.28 -0.29
C ALA A 450 -19.10 1.72 0.14
N ALA A 451 -18.88 1.95 1.44
CA ALA A 451 -18.52 3.28 1.95
C ALA A 451 -17.16 3.77 1.42
N LEU A 452 -16.19 2.86 1.29
CA LEU A 452 -14.87 3.17 0.70
C LEU A 452 -14.97 3.34 -0.81
N ALA A 453 -15.74 2.47 -1.47
CA ALA A 453 -16.00 2.53 -2.91
C ALA A 453 -16.63 3.86 -3.32
N GLU A 454 -17.64 4.34 -2.58
CA GLU A 454 -18.26 5.65 -2.83
C GLU A 454 -17.27 6.81 -2.62
N PHE A 455 -16.53 6.77 -1.51
CA PHE A 455 -15.57 7.79 -1.10
C PHE A 455 -14.43 7.95 -2.12
N LEU A 456 -13.86 6.84 -2.59
CA LEU A 456 -12.70 6.81 -3.48
C LEU A 456 -13.07 6.64 -4.97
N GLY A 457 -14.36 6.40 -5.27
CA GLY A 457 -14.84 6.08 -6.62
C GLY A 457 -14.28 4.75 -7.14
N LEU A 458 -14.24 3.74 -6.27
CA LEU A 458 -13.80 2.38 -6.60
C LEU A 458 -15.00 1.49 -6.89
N GLU A 459 -14.76 0.37 -7.57
CA GLU A 459 -15.76 -0.66 -7.79
C GLU A 459 -15.53 -1.82 -6.81
N THR A 460 -16.59 -2.28 -6.16
CA THR A 460 -16.49 -3.40 -5.22
C THR A 460 -16.68 -4.71 -5.95
N GLU A 461 -15.72 -5.62 -5.79
CA GLU A 461 -15.85 -7.01 -6.17
C GLU A 461 -15.81 -7.90 -4.92
N SER A 462 -16.94 -8.52 -4.60
CA SER A 462 -17.05 -9.48 -3.50
C SER A 462 -17.09 -10.90 -4.06
N ARG A 463 -16.36 -11.82 -3.42
CA ARG A 463 -16.29 -13.25 -3.75
C ARG A 463 -16.34 -14.10 -2.50
N ALA A 464 -16.40 -15.42 -2.67
CA ALA A 464 -16.51 -16.36 -1.56
C ALA A 464 -15.31 -16.25 -0.61
N GLU A 465 -14.12 -15.99 -1.16
CA GLU A 465 -12.87 -15.92 -0.41
C GLU A 465 -12.60 -14.54 0.20
N GLY A 466 -13.21 -13.47 -0.31
CA GLY A 466 -12.87 -12.11 0.12
C GLY A 466 -13.46 -10.97 -0.71
N VAL A 467 -12.85 -9.79 -0.58
CA VAL A 467 -13.28 -8.56 -1.27
C VAL A 467 -12.09 -7.85 -1.91
N ALA A 468 -12.27 -7.33 -3.12
CA ALA A 468 -11.35 -6.43 -3.79
C ALA A 468 -12.03 -5.10 -4.12
N LEU A 469 -11.36 -3.98 -3.82
CA LEU A 469 -11.76 -2.66 -4.33
C LEU A 469 -10.95 -2.37 -5.60
N LEU A 470 -11.63 -2.32 -6.72
CA LEU A 470 -11.04 -2.15 -8.04
C LEU A 470 -10.93 -0.66 -8.37
N ASP A 471 -9.86 -0.27 -9.04
CA ASP A 471 -9.62 1.10 -9.52
C ASP A 471 -9.68 1.18 -11.05
N PRO A 472 -10.88 1.30 -11.66
CA PRO A 472 -11.02 1.41 -13.11
C PRO A 472 -10.23 2.57 -13.73
N ALA A 473 -9.96 3.63 -12.94
CA ALA A 473 -9.24 4.82 -13.38
C ALA A 473 -7.71 4.64 -13.38
N ASP A 474 -7.19 3.59 -12.70
CA ASP A 474 -5.76 3.25 -12.64
C ASP A 474 -4.87 4.41 -12.16
N GLU A 475 -5.30 5.09 -11.09
CA GLU A 475 -4.61 6.28 -10.55
C GLU A 475 -4.03 6.06 -9.14
N LEU A 476 -4.59 5.12 -8.37
CA LEU A 476 -4.19 4.85 -6.98
C LEU A 476 -3.01 3.90 -6.87
N THR A 477 -2.95 2.90 -7.76
CA THR A 477 -1.83 1.95 -7.85
C THR A 477 -0.68 2.61 -8.60
N ASP A 478 0.59 2.42 -8.31
CA ASP A 478 1.20 1.30 -7.64
C ASP A 478 1.98 0.52 -8.71
N LEU A 479 1.43 -0.66 -9.00
CA LEU A 479 1.95 -1.75 -9.83
C LEU A 479 0.67 -1.68 -10.70
N ALA A 480 0.82 -1.40 -12.00
CA ALA A 480 -0.22 -1.70 -12.98
C ALA A 480 -0.15 -3.18 -13.42
N LEU A 481 -1.27 -3.89 -13.35
CA LEU A 481 -1.47 -5.20 -13.99
C LEU A 481 -2.90 -5.28 -14.57
N PRO A 482 -3.06 -5.29 -15.91
CA PRO A 482 -2.03 -5.28 -16.95
C PRO A 482 -1.26 -3.95 -17.00
N GLY A 483 0.00 -4.00 -17.44
CA GLY A 483 0.87 -2.84 -17.56
C GLY A 483 1.76 -2.90 -18.80
N ALA A 484 2.39 -1.77 -19.13
CA ALA A 484 3.35 -1.69 -20.23
C ALA A 484 4.74 -2.22 -19.83
N GLY A 485 5.48 -2.76 -20.79
CA GLY A 485 6.85 -3.22 -20.62
C GLY A 485 6.98 -4.71 -20.30
N THR A 486 8.23 -5.19 -20.29
CA THR A 486 8.57 -6.62 -20.16
C THR A 486 7.98 -7.26 -18.91
N LEU A 487 8.16 -6.61 -17.75
CA LEU A 487 7.85 -7.25 -16.47
C LEU A 487 6.34 -7.42 -16.24
N PRO A 488 5.47 -6.39 -16.38
CA PRO A 488 4.03 -6.59 -16.25
C PRO A 488 3.43 -7.53 -17.32
N GLN A 489 3.97 -7.52 -18.54
CA GLN A 489 3.53 -8.44 -19.60
C GLN A 489 3.91 -9.90 -19.27
N ALA A 490 5.15 -10.14 -18.85
CA ALA A 490 5.60 -11.46 -18.43
C ALA A 490 4.83 -11.96 -17.21
N ALA A 491 4.60 -11.11 -16.22
CA ALA A 491 3.81 -11.46 -15.03
C ALA A 491 2.35 -11.78 -15.36
N LEU A 492 1.73 -11.03 -16.27
CA LEU A 492 0.35 -11.29 -16.73
C LEU A 492 0.24 -12.66 -17.42
N LEU A 493 1.15 -12.95 -18.36
CA LEU A 493 1.18 -14.24 -19.05
C LEU A 493 1.50 -15.39 -18.08
N LEU A 494 2.42 -15.17 -17.14
CA LEU A 494 2.76 -16.16 -16.13
C LEU A 494 1.55 -16.50 -15.27
N VAL A 495 0.86 -15.50 -14.71
CA VAL A 495 -0.28 -15.77 -13.82
C VAL A 495 -1.43 -16.44 -14.58
N GLU A 496 -1.67 -16.06 -15.83
CA GLU A 496 -2.64 -16.70 -16.72
C GLU A 496 -2.37 -18.20 -16.86
N ARG A 497 -1.16 -18.56 -17.31
CA ARG A 497 -0.77 -19.97 -17.53
C ARG A 497 -0.71 -20.77 -16.24
N LEU A 498 -0.24 -20.16 -15.13
CA LEU A 498 -0.24 -20.84 -13.84
C LEU A 498 -1.67 -21.17 -13.38
N VAL A 499 -2.61 -20.24 -13.53
CA VAL A 499 -4.02 -20.53 -13.20
C VAL A 499 -4.55 -21.65 -14.09
N GLU A 500 -4.31 -21.64 -15.40
CA GLU A 500 -4.79 -22.71 -16.28
C GLU A 500 -4.30 -24.10 -15.88
N GLU A 501 -3.06 -24.19 -15.38
CA GLU A 501 -2.43 -25.45 -14.99
C GLU A 501 -2.84 -25.95 -13.59
N VAL A 502 -3.02 -25.05 -12.61
CA VAL A 502 -3.26 -25.46 -11.20
C VAL A 502 -4.64 -25.10 -10.66
N ARG A 503 -5.54 -24.50 -11.46
CA ARG A 503 -6.89 -24.14 -11.01
C ARG A 503 -7.62 -25.39 -10.45
N PRO A 504 -8.18 -25.31 -9.24
CA PRO A 504 -8.98 -26.40 -8.68
C PRO A 504 -10.21 -26.73 -9.53
N LEU A 505 -10.71 -27.96 -9.46
CA LEU A 505 -11.97 -28.31 -10.12
C LEU A 505 -13.18 -27.86 -9.28
N PRO A 506 -14.32 -27.53 -9.91
CA PRO A 506 -15.54 -27.20 -9.18
C PRO A 506 -15.95 -28.32 -8.20
N GLY A 507 -16.12 -27.98 -6.93
CA GLY A 507 -16.51 -28.93 -5.88
C GLY A 507 -15.35 -29.63 -5.17
N GLU A 508 -14.11 -29.42 -5.61
CA GLU A 508 -12.95 -29.79 -4.79
C GLU A 508 -12.87 -28.86 -3.58
N PRO A 509 -12.75 -29.39 -2.35
CA PRO A 509 -12.54 -28.57 -1.18
C PRO A 509 -11.17 -27.90 -1.31
N THR A 510 -11.18 -26.58 -1.43
CA THR A 510 -9.95 -25.78 -1.42
C THR A 510 -9.98 -24.85 -0.24
N ASP A 511 -8.91 -24.87 0.55
CA ASP A 511 -8.71 -23.97 1.69
C ASP A 511 -8.24 -22.56 1.24
N GLY A 512 -8.47 -22.20 -0.03
CA GLY A 512 -8.06 -20.94 -0.65
C GLY A 512 -6.87 -21.10 -1.62
N ASP A 513 -5.66 -20.92 -1.12
CA ASP A 513 -4.44 -20.86 -1.93
C ASP A 513 -3.99 -22.25 -2.43
N VAL A 514 -3.42 -22.31 -3.65
CA VAL A 514 -3.04 -23.56 -4.33
C VAL A 514 -1.52 -23.65 -4.53
N PRO A 515 -0.84 -24.76 -4.21
CA PRO A 515 0.61 -24.87 -4.39
C PRO A 515 1.04 -24.86 -5.86
N ILE A 516 2.13 -24.15 -6.13
CA ILE A 516 2.75 -24.04 -7.47
C ILE A 516 4.11 -24.76 -7.45
N PRO A 517 4.33 -25.80 -8.26
CA PRO A 517 5.64 -26.41 -8.40
C PRO A 517 6.67 -25.45 -9.00
N ASP A 518 7.88 -25.39 -8.43
CA ASP A 518 8.94 -24.49 -8.94
C ASP A 518 9.31 -24.76 -10.39
N ALA A 519 9.35 -26.04 -10.79
CA ALA A 519 9.62 -26.46 -12.16
C ALA A 519 8.53 -25.98 -13.14
N LEU A 520 7.27 -25.86 -12.67
CA LEU A 520 6.20 -25.30 -13.49
C LEU A 520 6.43 -23.82 -13.75
N ILE A 521 6.81 -23.05 -12.72
CA ILE A 521 7.13 -21.62 -12.87
C ILE A 521 8.29 -21.42 -13.85
N ASP A 522 9.37 -22.21 -13.73
CA ASP A 522 10.53 -22.12 -14.63
C ASP A 522 10.18 -22.49 -16.06
N GLY A 523 9.43 -23.58 -16.25
CA GLY A 523 8.98 -24.04 -17.56
C GLY A 523 8.11 -23.00 -18.26
N VAL A 524 7.05 -22.55 -17.58
CA VAL A 524 6.11 -21.54 -18.12
C VAL A 524 6.82 -20.22 -18.44
N LEU A 525 7.70 -19.72 -17.56
CA LEU A 525 8.48 -18.51 -17.85
C LEU A 525 9.44 -18.69 -19.02
N GLY A 526 10.05 -19.87 -19.15
CA GLY A 526 10.90 -20.22 -20.28
C GLY A 526 10.13 -20.17 -21.60
N ASP A 527 8.99 -20.85 -21.66
CA ASP A 527 8.12 -20.89 -22.83
C ASP A 527 7.62 -19.50 -23.21
N ILE A 528 7.20 -18.70 -22.22
CA ILE A 528 6.77 -17.31 -22.43
C ILE A 528 7.91 -16.45 -22.99
N ALA A 529 9.13 -16.56 -22.43
CA ALA A 529 10.27 -15.79 -22.89
C ALA A 529 10.65 -16.14 -24.34
N ASP A 530 10.56 -17.42 -24.71
CA ASP A 530 10.87 -17.91 -26.06
C ASP A 530 9.78 -17.54 -27.08
N GLU A 531 8.49 -17.64 -26.70
CA GLU A 531 7.36 -17.34 -27.59
C GLU A 531 7.17 -15.82 -27.81
N TYR A 532 7.28 -15.02 -26.74
CA TYR A 532 6.92 -13.60 -26.75
C TYR A 532 8.11 -12.66 -26.69
N GLY A 533 9.22 -13.04 -26.06
CA GLY A 533 10.28 -12.13 -25.65
C GLY A 533 10.82 -11.24 -26.77
N LEU A 534 11.29 -11.84 -27.87
CA LEU A 534 11.82 -11.07 -29.00
C LEU A 534 10.73 -10.33 -29.78
N ARG A 535 9.55 -10.94 -29.94
CA ARG A 535 8.43 -10.38 -30.73
C ARG A 535 7.82 -9.14 -30.07
N ALA A 536 7.74 -9.15 -28.74
CA ALA A 536 7.21 -8.05 -27.93
C ALA A 536 8.28 -7.01 -27.54
N GLY A 537 9.52 -7.14 -28.05
CA GLY A 537 10.60 -6.19 -27.79
C GLY A 537 11.05 -6.16 -26.34
N TRP A 538 11.04 -7.30 -25.64
CA TRP A 538 11.40 -7.36 -24.24
C TRP A 538 12.87 -7.04 -23.98
N ARG A 539 13.17 -6.52 -22.79
CA ARG A 539 14.53 -6.16 -22.37
C ARG A 539 15.46 -7.37 -22.51
N ARG A 540 16.54 -7.18 -23.25
CA ARG A 540 17.54 -8.23 -23.50
C ARG A 540 18.18 -8.76 -22.22
N ASP A 541 18.37 -7.91 -21.22
CA ASP A 541 18.91 -8.32 -19.92
C ASP A 541 18.05 -9.41 -19.26
N TYR A 542 16.72 -9.29 -19.33
CA TYR A 542 15.81 -10.30 -18.80
C TYR A 542 15.77 -11.57 -19.63
N LEU A 543 15.92 -11.46 -20.94
CA LEU A 543 15.99 -12.64 -21.82
C LEU A 543 17.30 -13.40 -21.62
N ALA A 544 18.39 -12.69 -21.31
CA ALA A 544 19.69 -13.28 -20.98
C ALA A 544 19.75 -13.85 -19.55
N ASP A 545 19.08 -13.19 -18.59
CA ASP A 545 18.98 -13.61 -17.19
C ASP A 545 17.54 -13.97 -16.81
N ARG A 546 17.15 -15.22 -17.13
CA ARG A 546 15.84 -15.78 -16.77
C ARG A 546 15.62 -15.85 -15.26
N THR A 547 16.68 -15.92 -14.47
CA THR A 547 16.59 -15.95 -13.00
C THR A 547 16.16 -14.58 -12.47
N ALA A 548 16.70 -13.49 -13.03
CA ALA A 548 16.24 -12.15 -12.72
C ALA A 548 14.78 -11.94 -13.15
N LEU A 549 14.39 -12.42 -14.33
CA LEU A 549 13.00 -12.34 -14.80
C LEU A 549 12.04 -13.09 -13.85
N ARG A 550 12.38 -14.32 -13.45
CA ARG A 550 11.59 -15.10 -12.47
C ARG A 550 11.43 -14.34 -11.16
N ARG A 551 12.55 -13.88 -10.58
CA ARG A 551 12.56 -13.16 -9.31
C ARG A 551 11.68 -11.92 -9.35
N ASP A 552 11.82 -11.09 -10.39
CA ASP A 552 11.06 -9.84 -10.51
C ASP A 552 9.58 -10.09 -10.82
N ALA A 553 9.25 -11.10 -11.65
CA ALA A 553 7.87 -11.43 -11.99
C ALA A 553 7.11 -11.94 -10.77
N LEU A 554 7.72 -12.84 -9.98
CA LEU A 554 7.15 -13.32 -8.73
C LEU A 554 7.06 -12.22 -7.67
N ASP A 555 8.04 -11.33 -7.57
CA ASP A 555 7.96 -10.16 -6.67
C ASP A 555 6.78 -9.25 -7.06
N LEU A 556 6.57 -8.99 -8.36
CA LEU A 556 5.41 -8.21 -8.82
C LEU A 556 4.07 -8.91 -8.49
N LEU A 557 3.93 -10.20 -8.81
CA LEU A 557 2.72 -10.97 -8.52
C LEU A 557 2.46 -11.06 -7.01
N HIS A 558 3.51 -11.18 -6.20
CA HIS A 558 3.42 -11.21 -4.74
C HIS A 558 2.93 -9.88 -4.18
N ARG A 559 3.53 -8.76 -4.63
CA ARG A 559 3.14 -7.41 -4.24
C ARG A 559 1.71 -7.04 -4.67
N LEU A 560 1.19 -7.71 -5.71
CA LEU A 560 -0.20 -7.62 -6.18
C LEU A 560 -1.15 -8.60 -5.48
N GLY A 561 -0.64 -9.41 -4.55
CA GLY A 561 -1.45 -10.37 -3.79
C GLY A 561 -1.98 -11.54 -4.64
N LEU A 562 -1.32 -11.86 -5.75
CA LEU A 562 -1.71 -12.96 -6.65
C LEU A 562 -0.95 -14.26 -6.34
N VAL A 563 0.23 -14.16 -5.72
CA VAL A 563 1.00 -15.28 -5.17
C VAL A 563 1.48 -14.97 -3.76
N THR A 564 1.76 -15.99 -2.97
CA THR A 564 2.39 -15.85 -1.65
C THR A 564 3.45 -16.95 -1.44
N PRO A 565 4.57 -16.67 -0.75
CA PRO A 565 5.45 -17.74 -0.32
C PRO A 565 4.71 -18.69 0.63
N ALA A 566 4.94 -19.99 0.47
CA ALA A 566 4.47 -21.01 1.39
C ALA A 566 5.20 -20.87 2.74
N ARG A 567 4.53 -21.21 3.84
CA ARG A 567 5.07 -21.11 5.21
C ARG A 567 6.13 -22.19 5.54
N CYS A 568 6.73 -22.83 4.55
CA CYS A 568 7.69 -23.92 4.76
C CYS A 568 9.12 -23.39 4.75
N ASP A 569 9.89 -23.71 5.79
CA ASP A 569 11.29 -23.30 5.96
C ASP A 569 12.27 -24.02 5.00
N THR A 570 11.76 -24.89 4.13
CA THR A 570 12.56 -25.58 3.12
C THR A 570 12.93 -24.61 1.99
N ARG A 571 14.23 -24.51 1.66
CA ARG A 571 14.69 -23.82 0.45
C ARG A 571 14.66 -24.76 -0.76
N PRO A 572 14.26 -24.27 -1.94
CA PRO A 572 13.71 -22.94 -2.24
C PRO A 572 12.28 -22.75 -1.70
N PRO A 573 11.83 -21.50 -1.42
CA PRO A 573 10.49 -21.26 -0.92
C PRO A 573 9.47 -21.68 -1.99
N ALA A 574 8.63 -22.65 -1.65
CA ALA A 574 7.49 -23.00 -2.49
C ALA A 574 6.53 -21.81 -2.60
N TRP A 575 5.91 -21.61 -3.75
CA TRP A 575 4.93 -20.55 -3.97
C TRP A 575 3.50 -21.11 -3.95
N LEU A 576 2.57 -20.32 -3.45
CA LEU A 576 1.14 -20.58 -3.52
C LEU A 576 0.48 -19.55 -4.43
N LEU A 577 -0.41 -20.01 -5.31
CA LEU A 577 -1.28 -19.19 -6.15
C LEU A 577 -2.53 -18.82 -5.35
N ARG A 578 -2.90 -17.54 -5.37
CA ARG A 578 -4.00 -17.02 -4.57
C ARG A 578 -5.27 -16.90 -5.42
N PRO A 579 -6.47 -17.05 -4.85
CA PRO A 579 -7.73 -16.99 -5.61
C PRO A 579 -7.87 -15.77 -6.54
N PRO A 580 -7.50 -14.52 -6.13
CA PRO A 580 -7.57 -13.35 -7.02
C PRO A 580 -6.73 -13.47 -8.31
N ALA A 581 -5.77 -14.41 -8.40
CA ALA A 581 -5.04 -14.69 -9.63
C ALA A 581 -5.96 -15.13 -10.78
N ALA A 582 -7.03 -15.86 -10.47
CA ALA A 582 -7.95 -16.40 -11.46
C ALA A 582 -8.66 -15.32 -12.30
N ARG A 583 -8.68 -14.07 -11.82
CA ARG A 583 -9.17 -12.90 -12.56
C ARG A 583 -8.51 -12.69 -13.90
N TYR A 584 -7.23 -13.06 -14.01
CA TYR A 584 -6.40 -12.78 -15.17
C TYR A 584 -6.34 -13.94 -16.17
N ALA A 585 -6.98 -15.06 -15.87
CA ALA A 585 -7.07 -16.22 -16.75
C ALA A 585 -8.46 -16.32 -17.43
N PRO A 586 -8.56 -17.03 -18.56
CA PRO A 586 -9.85 -17.33 -19.17
C PRO A 586 -10.84 -17.92 -18.15
N ALA A 587 -12.11 -17.56 -18.29
CA ALA A 587 -13.17 -18.20 -17.51
C ALA A 587 -13.09 -19.71 -17.75
N PRO A 588 -13.27 -20.56 -16.72
CA PRO A 588 -13.25 -21.99 -16.93
C PRO A 588 -14.36 -22.34 -17.93
N ASP A 589 -14.02 -23.16 -18.92
CA ASP A 589 -15.01 -23.80 -19.80
C ASP A 589 -15.78 -24.84 -18.98
N LEU A 590 -16.66 -24.33 -18.10
CA LEU A 590 -17.69 -25.11 -17.45
C LEU A 590 -18.75 -25.38 -18.51
N HIS A 591 -18.41 -26.19 -19.52
CA HIS A 591 -19.44 -26.84 -20.30
C HIS A 591 -20.26 -27.63 -19.29
N ALA A 592 -21.42 -27.07 -18.92
CA ALA A 592 -22.51 -27.82 -18.34
C ALA A 592 -22.58 -29.07 -19.18
N THR A 593 -22.30 -30.21 -18.57
CA THR A 593 -22.39 -31.49 -19.23
C THR A 593 -23.87 -31.62 -19.55
N ALA A 594 -24.28 -31.11 -20.71
CA ALA A 594 -25.55 -31.47 -21.30
C ALA A 594 -25.55 -33.00 -21.23
N PRO A 595 -26.57 -33.63 -20.62
CA PRO A 595 -26.56 -35.06 -20.41
C PRO A 595 -26.26 -35.67 -21.76
N SER A 596 -25.10 -36.31 -21.87
CA SER A 596 -24.59 -36.71 -23.17
C SER A 596 -25.68 -37.57 -23.79
N THR A 597 -26.29 -37.11 -24.88
CA THR A 597 -27.00 -38.00 -25.78
C THR A 597 -25.96 -38.79 -26.57
N GLY A 598 -25.03 -39.41 -25.84
CA GLY A 598 -24.12 -40.41 -26.34
C GLY A 598 -24.92 -41.69 -26.49
N ARG A 599 -25.15 -42.07 -27.74
CA ARG A 599 -25.77 -43.33 -28.15
C ARG A 599 -24.97 -44.56 -27.73
N HIS A 600 -24.45 -44.66 -26.52
CA HIS A 600 -23.76 -45.86 -26.02
C HIS A 600 -23.96 -46.04 -24.51
N CYS A 601 -25.21 -45.96 -24.02
CA CYS A 601 -25.55 -46.63 -22.77
C CYS A 601 -25.81 -48.11 -23.07
N ARG A 602 -24.90 -49.00 -22.66
CA ARG A 602 -25.24 -50.41 -22.44
C ARG A 602 -26.34 -50.44 -21.35
N PRO A 603 -27.41 -51.21 -21.51
CA PRO A 603 -28.38 -51.36 -20.44
C PRO A 603 -27.69 -52.01 -19.24
N ALA A 604 -27.75 -51.34 -18.09
CA ALA A 604 -27.39 -51.92 -16.82
C ALA A 604 -28.27 -53.15 -16.57
N SER A 605 -27.64 -54.30 -16.30
CA SER A 605 -28.34 -55.49 -15.85
C SER A 605 -29.10 -55.16 -14.56
N THR A 606 -30.42 -55.11 -14.67
CA THR A 606 -31.35 -55.08 -13.54
C THR A 606 -31.13 -56.32 -12.68
N VAL A 607 -30.59 -56.11 -11.48
CA VAL A 607 -30.69 -57.06 -10.37
C VAL A 607 -32.17 -57.13 -9.97
N PRO A 608 -32.82 -58.30 -9.96
CA PRO A 608 -34.22 -58.38 -9.53
C PRO A 608 -34.31 -58.22 -8.00
N ALA A 609 -35.26 -57.39 -7.57
CA ALA A 609 -35.62 -57.18 -6.17
C ALA A 609 -36.27 -58.44 -5.55
N PRO A 610 -36.15 -58.65 -4.22
CA PRO A 610 -36.78 -59.77 -3.55
C PRO A 610 -38.31 -59.63 -3.53
N THR A 611 -38.99 -60.71 -3.89
CA THR A 611 -40.44 -60.89 -3.83
C THR A 611 -40.97 -60.71 -2.40
N GLY A 612 -41.82 -59.71 -2.22
CA GLY A 612 -42.63 -59.53 -1.02
C GLY A 612 -43.75 -60.57 -0.93
N GLU A 613 -43.88 -61.17 0.24
CA GLU A 613 -44.89 -62.15 0.62
C GLU A 613 -46.30 -61.52 0.60
N ARG A 614 -47.26 -62.28 0.07
CA ARG A 614 -48.68 -61.92 0.07
C ARG A 614 -49.26 -62.19 1.46
N TYR A 615 -49.75 -61.14 2.11
CA TYR A 615 -50.70 -61.27 3.22
C TYR A 615 -52.01 -61.84 2.69
N GLN A 616 -52.42 -62.99 3.24
CA GLN A 616 -53.78 -63.51 3.18
C GLN A 616 -54.57 -62.93 4.37
N GLU A 617 -55.71 -62.30 4.09
CA GLU A 617 -56.78 -62.10 5.08
C GLU A 617 -57.55 -63.44 5.27
N PRO A 618 -57.87 -63.84 6.52
CA PRO A 618 -58.94 -64.80 6.78
C PRO A 618 -60.25 -64.10 7.17
N ALA A 619 -61.33 -64.87 7.01
CA ALA A 619 -62.75 -64.53 7.18
C ALA A 619 -63.16 -63.94 8.55
#